data_AF-A0A6I3WAT6-F1
#
_entry.id   AF-A0A6I3WAT6-F1
#
_cell.length_a   1.000
_cell.length_b   1.000
_cell.length_c   1.000
_cell.angle_alpha   90.00
_cell.angle_beta   90.00
_cell.angle_gamma   90.00
#
_symmetry.space_group_name_H-M   'P 1'
#
loop_
_entity.id
_entity.type
_entity.pdbx_description
1 polymer ?
#
loop_
_entity_poly.entity_id
_entity_poly.type
_entity_poly.pdbx_seq_one_letter_code
_entity_poly.pdbx_strand_id
1 'polypeptide(L)'
;MVDAGSAVVAARYVDAIVTYCESLSIFPLRGTRRDDLMPALRITHYRHNTIVAFMVDADIETVSILGIFYGGQDYAALFADTDDEELPQ
;
A
#
# COMPACT_ATOMS: atom_id res chain seq x y z
N MET A 1 -17.42 -30.77 -3.66
CA MET A 1 -16.52 -30.24 -4.72
C MET A 1 -16.34 -28.77 -4.40
N VAL A 2 -15.10 -28.38 -4.09
CA VAL A 2 -14.63 -27.18 -3.35
C VAL A 2 -15.56 -25.95 -3.30
N ASP A 3 -15.98 -25.60 -2.07
CA ASP A 3 -16.49 -24.28 -1.68
C ASP A 3 -15.39 -23.53 -0.91
N ALA A 4 -14.25 -23.36 -1.58
CA ALA A 4 -13.26 -22.35 -1.20
C ALA A 4 -13.56 -21.14 -2.10
N GLY A 5 -13.65 -19.94 -1.52
CA GLY A 5 -14.20 -18.73 -2.16
C GLY A 5 -13.98 -18.64 -3.67
N SER A 6 -15.08 -18.41 -4.40
CA SER A 6 -15.09 -18.41 -5.86
C SER A 6 -13.97 -17.55 -6.46
N ALA A 7 -13.21 -18.09 -7.41
CA ALA A 7 -12.17 -17.37 -8.14
C ALA A 7 -12.69 -16.05 -8.77
N VAL A 8 -13.97 -16.02 -9.14
CA VAL A 8 -14.63 -14.81 -9.65
C VAL A 8 -14.71 -13.72 -8.58
N VAL A 9 -14.97 -14.09 -7.32
CA VAL A 9 -15.00 -13.16 -6.20
C VAL A 9 -13.60 -12.60 -5.93
N ALA A 10 -12.57 -13.45 -5.98
CA ALA A 10 -11.19 -13.02 -5.83
C ALA A 10 -10.76 -12.05 -6.94
N ALA A 11 -11.07 -12.34 -8.21
CA ALA A 11 -10.75 -11.46 -9.33
C ALA A 11 -11.42 -10.07 -9.18
N ARG A 12 -12.73 -10.05 -8.87
CA ARG A 12 -13.46 -8.80 -8.62
C ARG A 12 -12.89 -8.00 -7.44
N TYR A 13 -12.36 -8.69 -6.43
CA TYR A 13 -11.73 -8.03 -5.30
C TYR A 13 -10.43 -7.34 -5.69
N VAL A 14 -9.59 -8.02 -6.48
CA VAL A 14 -8.33 -7.47 -7.01
C VAL A 14 -8.62 -6.27 -7.92
N ASP A 15 -9.57 -6.39 -8.85
CA ASP A 15 -9.97 -5.27 -9.73
C ASP A 15 -10.38 -4.04 -8.91
N ALA A 16 -11.14 -4.25 -7.84
CA ALA A 16 -11.59 -3.16 -6.99
C ALA A 16 -10.44 -2.51 -6.19
N ILE A 17 -9.39 -3.27 -5.84
CA ILE A 17 -8.17 -2.70 -5.25
C ILE A 17 -7.41 -1.88 -6.29
N VAL A 18 -7.28 -2.37 -7.52
CA VAL A 18 -6.62 -1.63 -8.61
C VAL A 18 -7.33 -0.30 -8.86
N THR A 19 -8.67 -0.31 -9.01
CA THR A 19 -9.46 0.93 -9.14
C THR A 19 -9.30 1.85 -7.94
N TYR A 20 -9.19 1.30 -6.73
CA TYR A 20 -8.92 2.11 -5.54
C TYR A 20 -7.55 2.79 -5.62
N CYS A 21 -6.51 2.08 -6.04
CA CYS A 21 -5.16 2.63 -6.24
C CYS A 21 -5.17 3.73 -7.32
N GLU A 22 -5.86 3.53 -8.43
CA GLU A 22 -5.98 4.55 -9.50
C GLU A 22 -6.62 5.84 -8.97
N SER A 23 -7.60 5.74 -8.08
CA SER A 23 -8.25 6.91 -7.48
C SER A 23 -7.34 7.73 -6.54
N LEU A 24 -6.16 7.21 -6.17
CA LEU A 24 -5.16 7.98 -5.41
C LEU A 24 -4.62 9.15 -6.22
N SER A 25 -4.69 9.12 -7.55
CA SER A 25 -4.29 10.24 -8.41
C SER A 25 -5.07 11.53 -8.14
N ILE A 26 -6.33 11.44 -7.68
CA ILE A 26 -7.19 12.61 -7.43
C ILE A 26 -6.84 13.30 -6.11
N PHE A 27 -6.54 12.50 -5.07
CA PHE A 27 -6.21 12.98 -3.74
C PHE A 27 -5.00 12.21 -3.19
N PRO A 28 -3.79 12.44 -3.72
CA PRO A 28 -2.63 11.61 -3.43
C PRO A 28 -2.18 11.73 -1.97
N LEU A 29 -2.41 12.89 -1.35
CA LEU A 29 -2.03 13.14 0.05
C LEU A 29 -3.00 12.56 1.10
N ARG A 30 -3.97 11.72 0.69
CA ARG A 30 -4.85 11.02 1.63
C ARG A 30 -4.10 9.90 2.36
N GLY A 31 -4.73 9.37 3.41
CA GLY A 31 -4.14 8.34 4.25
C GLY A 31 -3.17 8.87 5.31
N THR A 32 -2.66 7.94 6.09
CA THR A 32 -1.77 8.21 7.23
C THR A 32 -0.33 8.19 6.76
N ARG A 33 0.43 9.26 7.04
CA ARG A 33 1.88 9.25 6.84
C ARG A 33 2.52 8.31 7.86
N ARG A 34 3.44 7.47 7.40
CA ARG A 34 4.28 6.59 8.23
C ARG A 34 5.75 6.91 7.97
N ASP A 35 6.08 8.19 8.13
CA ASP A 35 7.46 8.68 8.03
C ASP A 35 8.36 8.06 9.12
N ASP A 36 7.77 7.45 10.15
CA ASP A 36 8.45 6.64 11.18
C ASP A 36 8.96 5.28 10.67
N LEU A 37 8.48 4.81 9.53
CA LEU A 37 8.93 3.57 8.89
C LEU A 37 9.78 3.86 7.65
N MET A 38 9.37 4.82 6.84
CA MET A 38 10.11 5.22 5.64
C MET A 38 9.68 6.63 5.22
N PRO A 39 10.61 7.52 4.83
CA PRO A 39 10.26 8.86 4.39
C PRO A 39 9.23 8.88 3.25
N ALA A 40 8.21 9.74 3.38
CA ALA A 40 7.11 9.91 2.43
C ALA A 40 6.19 8.68 2.25
N LEU A 41 6.36 7.63 3.05
CA LEU A 41 5.44 6.49 3.10
C LEU A 41 4.07 6.92 3.59
N ARG A 42 3.04 6.45 2.90
CA ARG A 42 1.64 6.63 3.24
C ARG A 42 0.89 5.32 3.22
N ILE A 43 -0.04 5.21 4.14
CA ILE A 43 -0.88 4.03 4.33
C ILE A 43 -2.36 4.41 4.24
N THR A 44 -3.12 3.61 3.50
CA THR A 44 -4.59 3.66 3.50
C THR A 44 -5.19 2.27 3.71
N HIS A 45 -6.42 2.24 4.20
CA HIS A 45 -7.19 1.00 4.33
C HIS A 45 -8.25 0.92 3.25
N TYR A 46 -8.29 -0.21 2.56
CA TYR A 46 -9.37 -0.60 1.68
C TYR A 46 -10.19 -1.72 2.34
N ARG A 47 -11.51 -1.49 2.47
CA ARG A 47 -12.48 -2.44 3.04
C ARG A 47 -11.98 -3.16 4.31
N HIS A 48 -11.41 -2.39 5.23
CA HIS A 48 -10.89 -2.78 6.55
C HIS A 48 -9.65 -3.68 6.57
N ASN A 49 -9.63 -4.75 5.77
CA ASN A 49 -8.63 -5.81 5.88
C ASN A 49 -7.45 -5.67 4.90
N THR A 50 -7.51 -4.69 3.99
CA THR A 50 -6.48 -4.47 2.99
C THR A 50 -5.79 -3.15 3.25
N ILE A 51 -4.48 -3.19 3.35
CA ILE A 51 -3.62 -2.04 3.55
C ILE A 51 -2.93 -1.76 2.22
N VAL A 52 -3.00 -0.51 1.77
CA VAL A 52 -2.29 -0.04 0.58
C VAL A 52 -1.19 0.90 1.04
N ALA A 53 0.05 0.50 0.80
CA ALA A 53 1.26 1.27 1.06
C ALA A 53 1.71 1.95 -0.23
N PHE A 54 1.93 3.26 -0.17
CA PHE A 54 2.30 4.05 -1.33
C PHE A 54 3.11 5.28 -0.94
N MET A 55 3.78 5.86 -1.93
CA MET A 55 4.46 7.15 -1.83
C MET A 55 3.87 8.14 -2.81
N VAL A 56 4.02 9.42 -2.50
CA VAL A 56 3.65 10.52 -3.39
C VAL A 56 4.90 11.34 -3.65
N ASP A 57 5.25 11.45 -4.91
CA ASP A 57 6.25 12.39 -5.40
C ASP A 57 5.51 13.60 -5.98
N ALA A 58 5.70 14.76 -5.34
CA ALA A 58 5.05 16.00 -5.74
C ALA A 58 5.77 16.67 -6.93
N ASP A 59 7.05 16.39 -7.15
CA ASP A 59 7.84 17.04 -8.20
C ASP A 59 7.52 16.45 -9.57
N ILE A 60 7.29 15.13 -9.63
CA ILE A 60 6.88 14.42 -10.85
C ILE A 60 5.39 14.01 -10.84
N GLU A 61 4.59 14.57 -9.92
CA GLU A 61 3.14 14.33 -9.79
C GLU A 61 2.73 12.84 -9.82
N THR A 62 3.52 11.97 -9.17
CA THR A 62 3.40 10.52 -9.28
C THR A 62 3.02 9.87 -7.94
N VAL A 63 2.12 8.89 -8.00
CA VAL A 63 1.81 7.99 -6.88
C VAL A 63 2.40 6.62 -7.16
N SER A 64 3.30 6.17 -6.28
CA SER A 64 3.96 4.87 -6.39
C SER A 64 3.38 3.89 -5.38
N ILE A 65 2.75 2.81 -5.85
CA ILE A 65 2.26 1.74 -4.97
C ILE A 65 3.42 0.83 -4.62
N LEU A 66 3.74 0.72 -3.33
CA LEU A 66 4.84 -0.09 -2.83
C LEU A 66 4.40 -1.50 -2.48
N GLY A 67 3.18 -1.64 -1.95
CA GLY A 67 2.66 -2.92 -1.51
C GLY A 67 1.19 -2.90 -1.16
N ILE A 68 0.56 -4.06 -1.30
CA ILE A 68 -0.81 -4.33 -0.88
C ILE A 68 -0.78 -5.50 0.08
N PHE A 69 -1.27 -5.30 1.29
CA PHE A 69 -1.19 -6.26 2.39
C PHE A 69 -2.61 -6.63 2.84
N TYR A 70 -2.92 -7.92 2.93
CA TYR A 70 -4.25 -8.43 3.23
C TYR A 70 -4.26 -9.24 4.53
N GLY A 71 -5.35 -9.16 5.28
CA GLY A 71 -5.62 -10.12 6.36
C GLY A 71 -4.73 -9.97 7.58
N GLY A 72 -4.27 -8.75 7.88
CA GLY A 72 -3.44 -8.47 9.05
C GLY A 72 -1.95 -8.76 8.87
N GLN A 73 -1.48 -8.89 7.62
CA GLN A 73 -0.05 -8.90 7.31
C GLN A 73 0.64 -7.66 7.91
N ASP A 74 1.76 -7.90 8.59
CA ASP A 74 2.56 -6.84 9.20
C ASP A 74 3.39 -6.14 8.12
N TYR A 75 2.81 -5.09 7.55
CA TYR A 75 3.50 -4.25 6.58
C TYR A 75 4.63 -3.44 7.21
N ALA A 76 4.57 -3.16 8.52
CA ALA A 76 5.56 -2.30 9.16
C ALA A 76 6.92 -2.99 9.24
N ALA A 77 6.93 -4.29 9.51
CA ALA A 77 8.15 -5.11 9.49
C ALA A 77 8.90 -5.09 8.15
N LEU A 78 8.22 -4.83 7.02
CA LEU A 78 8.86 -4.78 5.70
C LEU A 78 9.51 -3.42 5.38
N PHE A 79 9.08 -2.35 6.05
CA PHE A 79 9.62 -0.99 5.82
C PHE A 79 10.56 -0.54 6.95
N ALA A 80 10.50 -1.15 8.13
CA ALA A 80 11.36 -0.80 9.27
C ALA A 80 12.86 -1.12 9.08
N ASP A 81 13.22 -2.00 8.14
CA ASP A 81 14.62 -2.43 7.91
C ASP A 81 15.44 -1.47 7.02
N THR A 82 14.87 -0.32 6.62
CA THR A 82 15.54 0.58 5.65
C THR A 82 16.49 1.61 6.28
N ASP A 83 16.61 1.64 7.60
CA ASP A 83 17.38 2.66 8.34
C ASP A 83 18.87 2.28 8.62
N ASP A 84 19.33 1.09 8.21
CA ASP A 84 20.63 0.55 8.64
C ASP A 84 21.79 0.63 7.61
N GLU A 85 21.66 1.38 6.52
CA GLU A 85 22.80 1.62 5.61
C GLU A 85 23.32 3.07 5.69
N GLU A 86 23.73 3.47 6.90
CA GLU A 86 24.64 4.58 7.11
C GLU A 86 26.00 4.20 6.49
N LEU A 87 26.22 4.59 5.23
CA LEU A 87 27.51 4.46 4.55
C LEU A 87 28.61 5.11 5.40
N PRO A 88 29.61 4.36 5.92
CA PRO A 88 30.77 4.98 6.50
C PRO A 88 31.58 5.67 5.37
N GLN A 89 31.89 6.95 5.58
CA GLN A 89 32.80 7.75 4.75
C GLN A 89 34.22 7.16 4.75
#